data_AF-A0A4Z1AZD4-F1
#
_entry.id   AF-A0A4Z1AZD4-F1
#
_cell.length_a   1.000
_cell.length_b   1.000
_cell.length_c   1.000
_cell.angle_alpha   90.00
_cell.angle_beta   90.00
_cell.angle_gamma   90.00
#
_symmetry.space_group_name_H-M   'P 1'
#
loop_
_entity.id
_entity.type
_entity.pdbx_description
1 polymer ?
#
loop_
_entity_poly.entity_id
_entity_poly.type
_entity_poly.pdbx_seq_one_letter_code
_entity_poly.pdbx_strand_id
1 'polypeptide(L)'
;MKMKQTISLDEVKELKSKVLQNILDNNPARVKQLCYSVGKLFSKTNDLGKTYINNLFILPVTLMIEADFKNRKQFLNLFPMNLKSEYVKQIYHSGI
;
A
#
# COMPACT_ATOMS: atom_id res chain seq x y z
N MET A 1 -14.38 -18.15 16.36
CA MET A 1 -14.38 -16.93 15.52
C MET A 1 -13.04 -16.23 15.65
N LYS A 2 -12.28 -16.01 14.56
CA LYS A 2 -11.08 -15.16 14.62
C LYS A 2 -11.54 -13.71 14.71
N MET A 3 -11.26 -13.03 15.82
CA MET A 3 -11.52 -11.58 15.94
C MET A 3 -10.75 -10.86 14.82
N LYS A 4 -11.47 -10.20 13.92
CA LYS A 4 -10.85 -9.31 12.94
C LYS A 4 -10.30 -8.10 13.70
N GLN A 5 -9.01 -7.81 13.56
CA GLN A 5 -8.37 -6.67 14.23
C GLN A 5 -8.96 -5.37 13.68
N THR A 6 -9.46 -4.52 14.58
CA THR A 6 -9.79 -3.12 14.30
C THR A 6 -8.48 -2.38 14.10
N ILE A 7 -8.16 -2.06 12.84
CA ILE A 7 -6.96 -1.30 12.51
C ILE A 7 -7.16 0.15 12.93
N SER A 8 -6.15 0.76 13.55
CA SER A 8 -6.13 2.20 13.79
C SER A 8 -5.81 2.95 12.48
N LEU A 9 -6.60 3.98 12.18
CA LEU A 9 -6.34 4.91 11.07
C LEU A 9 -4.93 5.51 11.13
N ASP A 10 -4.41 5.73 12.34
CA ASP A 10 -3.09 6.33 12.53
C ASP A 10 -1.96 5.36 12.17
N GLU A 11 -2.15 4.05 12.41
CA GLU A 11 -1.19 3.02 11.98
C GLU A 11 -1.04 3.01 10.45
N VAL A 12 -2.15 3.11 9.71
CA VAL A 12 -2.13 3.15 8.24
C VAL A 12 -1.46 4.42 7.72
N LYS A 13 -1.74 5.57 8.35
CA LYS A 13 -1.10 6.86 7.99
C LYS A 13 0.41 6.83 8.27
N GLU A 14 0.82 6.25 9.40
CA GLU A 14 2.22 6.12 9.75
C GLU A 14 2.96 5.20 8.77
N LEU A 15 2.37 4.05 8.43
CA LEU A 15 2.92 3.13 7.44
C LEU A 15 3.06 3.80 6.06
N LYS A 16 2.05 4.57 5.64
CA LYS A 16 2.13 5.38 4.41
C LYS A 16 3.30 6.34 4.46
N SER A 17 3.41 7.14 5.53
CA SER A 17 4.49 8.13 5.68
C SER A 17 5.87 7.46 5.62
N LYS A 18 6.06 6.35 6.33
CA LYS A 18 7.31 5.58 6.31
C LYS A 18 7.65 5.03 4.93
N VAL A 19 6.66 4.53 4.19
CA VAL A 19 6.86 4.04 2.83
C VAL A 19 7.31 5.18 1.93
N LEU A 20 6.58 6.29 1.90
CA LEU A 20 6.92 7.45 1.08
C LEU A 20 8.31 7.99 1.41
N GLN A 21 8.65 8.13 2.69
CA GLN A 21 9.99 8.58 3.10
C GLN A 21 11.08 7.64 2.60
N ASN A 22 10.93 6.33 2.77
CA ASN A 22 11.95 5.37 2.33
C ASN A 22 12.06 5.25 0.81
N ILE A 23 11.02 5.66 0.08
CA ILE A 23 11.08 5.82 -1.37
C ILE A 23 11.98 7.02 -1.72
N LEU A 24 11.78 8.16 -1.06
CA LEU A 24 12.63 9.34 -1.24
C LEU A 24 14.09 9.08 -0.83
N ASP A 25 14.30 8.27 0.20
CA ASP A 25 15.63 7.89 0.69
C ASP A 25 16.30 6.79 -0.16
N ASN A 26 15.70 6.36 -1.29
CA ASN A 26 16.19 5.26 -2.13
C ASN A 26 16.50 3.98 -1.34
N ASN A 27 15.63 3.62 -0.38
CA ASN A 27 15.77 2.42 0.46
C ASN A 27 14.75 1.32 0.09
N PRO A 28 14.93 0.62 -1.04
CA PRO A 28 13.95 -0.35 -1.54
C PRO A 28 13.76 -1.55 -0.61
N ALA A 29 14.80 -1.94 0.15
CA ALA A 29 14.71 -3.02 1.13
C ALA A 29 13.70 -2.67 2.23
N ARG A 30 13.74 -1.44 2.74
CA ARG A 30 12.82 -0.97 3.77
C ARG A 30 11.41 -0.76 3.21
N VAL A 31 11.27 -0.19 2.01
CA VAL A 31 9.98 -0.07 1.32
C VAL A 31 9.31 -1.44 1.19
N LYS A 32 10.04 -2.46 0.72
CA LYS A 32 9.52 -3.82 0.61
C LYS A 32 9.03 -4.35 1.96
N GLN A 33 9.82 -4.23 3.03
CA GLN A 33 9.42 -4.67 4.36
C GLN A 33 8.12 -4.00 4.84
N LEU A 34 8.02 -2.67 4.67
CA LEU A 34 6.85 -1.90 5.07
C LEU A 34 5.61 -2.28 4.24
N CYS A 35 5.74 -2.43 2.92
CA CYS A 35 4.65 -2.89 2.06
C CYS A 35 4.20 -4.31 2.44
N TYR A 36 5.10 -5.20 2.85
CA TYR A 36 4.74 -6.51 3.39
C TYR A 36 3.97 -6.42 4.71
N SER A 37 4.33 -5.50 5.60
CA SER A 37 3.57 -5.25 6.84
C SER A 37 2.16 -4.76 6.53
N VAL A 38 2.01 -3.82 5.59
CA VAL A 38 0.69 -3.36 5.12
C VAL A 38 -0.09 -4.51 4.47
N GLY A 39 0.57 -5.36 3.68
CA GLY A 39 -0.08 -6.55 3.10
C GLY A 39 -0.59 -7.52 4.16
N LYS A 40 0.17 -7.79 5.23
CA LYS A 40 -0.29 -8.62 6.35
C LYS A 40 -1.48 -7.99 7.06
N LEU A 41 -1.44 -6.67 7.25
CA LEU A 41 -2.50 -5.90 7.88
C LEU A 41 -3.79 -5.97 7.05
N PHE A 42 -3.68 -5.77 5.74
CA PHE A 42 -4.79 -5.87 4.78
C PHE A 42 -5.46 -7.24 4.78
N SER A 43 -4.68 -8.32 4.89
CA SER A 43 -5.21 -9.69 4.93
C SER A 43 -5.93 -10.05 6.24
N LYS A 44 -5.68 -9.32 7.34
CA LYS A 44 -6.21 -9.65 8.68
C LYS A 44 -7.43 -8.81 9.09
N THR A 45 -7.74 -7.76 8.35
CA THR A 45 -8.78 -6.80 8.73
C THR A 45 -10.14 -7.07 8.10
N ASN A 46 -11.16 -6.35 8.58
CA ASN A 46 -12.50 -6.37 8.02
C ASN A 46 -12.61 -5.45 6.79
N ASP A 47 -13.77 -5.42 6.16
CA ASP A 47 -13.92 -4.68 4.90
C ASP A 47 -13.80 -3.17 5.13
N LEU A 48 -14.19 -2.66 6.31
CA LEU A 48 -13.92 -1.27 6.71
C LEU A 48 -12.41 -0.97 6.77
N GLY A 49 -11.62 -1.85 7.40
CA GLY A 49 -10.17 -1.70 7.46
C GLY A 49 -9.51 -1.82 6.09
N LYS A 50 -10.02 -2.68 5.20
CA LYS A 50 -9.58 -2.73 3.80
C LYS A 50 -9.87 -1.42 3.08
N THR A 51 -11.06 -0.83 3.28
CA THR A 51 -11.40 0.49 2.74
C THR A 51 -10.43 1.56 3.22
N TYR A 52 -10.07 1.57 4.51
CA TYR A 52 -9.07 2.50 5.02
C TYR A 52 -7.70 2.30 4.41
N ILE A 53 -7.21 1.05 4.29
CA ILE A 53 -5.92 0.80 3.63
C ILE A 53 -5.97 1.18 2.15
N ASN A 54 -7.08 0.90 1.45
CA ASN A 54 -7.27 1.28 0.07
C ASN A 54 -7.19 2.81 -0.11
N ASN A 55 -7.91 3.57 0.70
CA ASN A 55 -8.00 5.02 0.54
C ASN A 55 -6.79 5.77 1.10
N LEU A 56 -6.22 5.30 2.22
CA LEU A 56 -5.14 6.01 2.91
C LEU A 56 -3.76 5.55 2.47
N PHE A 57 -3.61 4.33 1.97
CA PHE A 57 -2.30 3.81 1.57
C PHE A 57 -2.25 3.51 0.08
N ILE A 58 -3.11 2.62 -0.43
CA ILE A 58 -2.97 2.09 -1.79
C ILE A 58 -3.18 3.20 -2.82
N LEU A 59 -4.26 3.98 -2.72
CA LEU A 59 -4.54 5.07 -3.66
C LEU A 59 -3.42 6.13 -3.71
N PRO A 60 -2.96 6.73 -2.59
CA PRO A 60 -1.85 7.68 -2.62
C PRO A 60 -0.57 7.11 -3.20
N VAL A 61 -0.24 5.84 -2.90
CA VAL A 61 0.97 5.24 -3.44
C VAL A 61 0.81 4.88 -4.92
N THR A 62 -0.38 4.48 -5.37
CA THR A 62 -0.71 4.35 -6.79
C THR A 62 -0.44 5.67 -7.50
N LEU A 63 -1.06 6.78 -7.06
CA LEU A 63 -0.87 8.09 -7.70
C LEU A 63 0.61 8.50 -7.80
N MET A 64 1.40 8.22 -6.77
CA MET A 64 2.85 8.49 -6.78
C MET A 64 3.60 7.60 -7.79
N ILE A 65 3.31 6.30 -7.83
CA ILE A 65 3.91 5.36 -8.80
C ILE A 65 3.58 5.78 -10.23
N GLU A 66 2.34 6.23 -10.45
CA GLU A 66 1.82 6.64 -11.75
C GLU A 66 2.43 7.97 -12.22
N ALA A 67 2.73 8.88 -11.28
CA ALA A 67 3.50 10.10 -11.56
C ALA A 67 4.96 9.82 -11.96
N ASP A 68 5.57 8.72 -11.48
CA ASP A 68 6.91 8.27 -11.87
C ASP A 68 6.86 7.00 -12.75
N PHE A 69 6.31 7.17 -13.95
CA PHE A 69 6.13 6.07 -14.91
C PHE A 69 7.43 5.32 -15.23
N LYS A 70 8.59 6.02 -15.22
CA LYS A 70 9.90 5.43 -15.53
C LYS A 70 10.27 4.34 -14.51
N ASN A 71 9.95 4.55 -13.24
CA ASN A 71 10.29 3.62 -12.16
C ASN A 71 9.12 2.71 -11.75
N ARG A 72 7.95 2.82 -12.39
CA ARG A 72 6.74 2.04 -12.08
C ARG A 72 7.03 0.55 -11.85
N LYS A 73 7.73 -0.10 -12.78
CA LYS A 73 8.04 -1.54 -12.69
C LYS A 73 8.90 -1.88 -11.47
N GLN A 74 9.84 -1.01 -11.10
CA GLN A 74 10.70 -1.21 -9.93
C GLN A 74 9.87 -1.09 -8.64
N PHE A 75 9.01 -0.07 -8.54
CA PHE A 75 8.11 0.09 -7.39
C PHE A 75 7.17 -1.09 -7.22
N LEU A 76 6.54 -1.54 -8.30
CA LEU A 76 5.63 -2.69 -8.25
C LEU A 76 6.35 -3.93 -7.74
N ASN A 77 7.63 -4.15 -8.06
CA ASN A 77 8.39 -5.30 -7.54
C ASN A 77 8.59 -5.28 -6.01
N LEU A 78 8.41 -4.13 -5.35
CA LEU A 78 8.49 -4.00 -3.90
C LEU A 78 7.20 -4.41 -3.18
N PHE A 79 6.09 -4.53 -3.90
CA PHE A 79 4.77 -4.79 -3.33
C PHE A 79 4.50 -6.30 -3.16
N PRO A 80 3.87 -6.73 -2.05
CA PRO A 80 3.31 -8.07 -1.94
C PRO A 80 2.12 -8.25 -2.92
N MET A 81 1.84 -9.50 -3.31
CA MET A 81 0.84 -9.80 -4.35
C MET A 81 -0.56 -9.25 -4.04
N ASN A 82 -0.99 -9.27 -2.79
CA ASN A 82 -2.31 -8.74 -2.42
C ASN A 82 -2.43 -7.23 -2.66
N LEU A 83 -1.39 -6.44 -2.33
CA LEU A 83 -1.39 -5.00 -2.61
C LEU A 83 -1.22 -4.70 -4.10
N LYS A 84 -0.49 -5.54 -4.85
CA LYS A 84 -0.42 -5.44 -6.32
C LYS A 84 -1.81 -5.59 -6.95
N SER A 85 -2.58 -6.57 -6.50
CA SER A 85 -3.94 -6.79 -7.02
C SER A 85 -4.84 -5.58 -6.76
N GLU A 86 -4.74 -4.96 -5.59
CA GLU A 86 -5.51 -3.76 -5.28
C GLU A 86 -5.02 -2.53 -6.07
N TYR A 87 -3.71 -2.38 -6.27
CA TYR A 87 -3.15 -1.37 -7.18
C TYR A 87 -3.73 -1.51 -8.59
N VAL A 88 -3.74 -2.73 -9.14
CA VAL A 88 -4.30 -2.99 -10.48
C VAL A 88 -5.78 -2.61 -10.52
N LYS A 89 -6.57 -3.00 -9.51
CA LYS A 89 -7.99 -2.59 -9.42
C LYS A 89 -8.15 -1.07 -9.34
N GLN A 90 -7.30 -0.39 -8.59
CA GLN A 90 -7.34 1.08 -8.48
C GLN A 90 -7.13 1.72 -9.85
N ILE A 91 -6.15 1.28 -10.63
CA ILE A 91 -5.93 1.75 -12.01
C ILE A 91 -7.19 1.55 -12.86
N TYR A 92 -7.70 0.31 -12.93
CA TYR A 92 -8.89 0.00 -13.72
C TYR A 92 -10.13 0.81 -13.31
N HIS A 93 -10.32 1.07 -12.00
CA HIS A 93 -11.48 1.83 -11.51
C HIS A 93 -11.32 3.35 -11.60
N SER A 94 -10.09 3.87 -11.49
CA SER A 94 -9.82 5.32 -11.52
C SER A 94 -9.65 5.86 -12.95
N GLY A 95 -9.54 4.98 -13.95
CA GLY A 95 -9.32 5.38 -15.34
C GLY A 95 -7.92 5.97 -15.59
N ILE A 96 -6.99 5.74 -14.65
CA ILE A 96 -5.55 5.93 -14.87
C ILE A 96 -5.05 4.82 -15.81
#